data_AF-A0A257M051-F1
#
_entry.id   AF-A0A257M051-F1
#
_cell.length_a   1.000
_cell.length_b   1.000
_cell.length_c   1.000
_cell.angle_alpha   90.00
_cell.angle_beta   90.00
_cell.angle_gamma   90.00
#
_symmetry.space_group_name_H-M   'P 1'
#
loop_
_entity.id
_entity.type
_entity.pdbx_description
1 polymer ?
#
loop_
_entity_poly.entity_id
_entity_poly.type
_entity_poly.pdbx_seq_one_letter_code
_entity_poly.pdbx_strand_id
1 'polypeptide(L)'
;MQEISLIRLMWVSAMSLAAGAGYWWGAGQQATRADGKERVMSARARGEVDVNAPRRSPVDVVRETIKGSLDDREQWRQIRGFSEDEVKAAIKELGSPSRMMSLRHSLPAMLFYRWAEIDPVAANEAAKKMFPKRFSGERKAVITAWIKQDGGAAAWYAVNHGETTSGGWDCSLSVETEVADMLVASLSNLDDASAFKQAPRLDEEDSMIAVKLCEVRARKAFMTAESRAAFLAAAAKDPNGLLLKSARESLFREWAKVDAKAALAGLMEQSISEEERKSLSNDIRREDGFKNPSIFDKP
;
A
#
# COMPACT_ATOMS: atom_id res chain seq x y z
N MET A 1 -35.45 -9.55 -24.90
CA MET A 1 -35.24 -8.12 -24.62
C MET A 1 -35.46 -7.84 -23.13
N GLN A 2 -34.67 -8.49 -22.26
CA GLN A 2 -34.75 -8.41 -20.80
C GLN A 2 -33.42 -8.90 -20.18
N GLU A 3 -32.32 -8.15 -20.33
CA GLU A 3 -31.06 -8.45 -19.61
C GLU A 3 -30.24 -7.17 -19.39
N ILE A 4 -30.73 -6.25 -18.56
CA ILE A 4 -29.90 -5.10 -18.08
C ILE A 4 -29.93 -5.00 -16.54
N SER A 5 -30.72 -5.82 -15.84
CA SER A 5 -30.97 -5.60 -14.40
C SER A 5 -30.02 -6.30 -13.42
N LEU A 6 -29.08 -7.16 -13.88
CA LEU A 6 -28.16 -7.88 -12.98
C LEU A 6 -26.81 -7.19 -12.76
N ILE A 7 -26.41 -6.25 -13.62
CA ILE A 7 -25.12 -5.55 -13.52
C ILE A 7 -25.12 -4.46 -12.43
N ARG A 8 -26.29 -3.97 -11.99
CA ARG A 8 -26.39 -2.94 -10.95
C ARG A 8 -26.40 -3.49 -9.51
N LEU A 9 -26.71 -4.77 -9.29
CA LEU A 9 -26.76 -5.33 -7.93
C LEU A 9 -25.42 -5.87 -7.41
N MET A 10 -24.45 -6.16 -8.30
CA MET A 10 -23.09 -6.53 -7.87
C MET A 10 -22.22 -5.33 -7.45
N TRP A 11 -22.69 -4.10 -7.66
CA TRP A 11 -21.96 -2.88 -7.34
C TRP A 11 -21.93 -2.53 -5.84
N VAL A 12 -22.82 -3.08 -5.02
CA VAL A 12 -22.91 -2.74 -3.58
C VAL A 12 -22.07 -3.68 -2.70
N SER A 13 -21.80 -4.91 -3.14
CA SER A 13 -21.01 -5.88 -2.36
C SER A 13 -19.50 -5.83 -2.64
N ALA A 14 -19.07 -5.26 -3.76
CA ALA A 14 -17.66 -5.14 -4.13
C ALA A 14 -16.91 -3.98 -3.42
N MET A 15 -17.61 -3.03 -2.79
CA MET A 15 -16.98 -1.97 -1.99
C MET A 15 -16.59 -2.43 -0.57
N SER A 16 -17.07 -3.58 -0.08
CA SER A 16 -16.81 -4.01 1.29
C SER A 16 -15.51 -4.80 1.49
N LEU A 17 -14.88 -5.31 0.42
CA LEU A 17 -13.65 -6.12 0.53
C LEU A 17 -12.35 -5.37 0.20
N ALA A 18 -12.44 -4.16 -0.36
CA ALA A 18 -11.31 -3.20 -0.39
C ALA A 18 -11.25 -2.30 0.86
N ALA A 19 -12.25 -2.39 1.74
CA ALA A 19 -12.33 -1.65 3.00
C ALA A 19 -11.58 -2.33 4.17
N GLY A 20 -11.09 -3.57 3.99
CA GLY A 20 -10.49 -4.38 5.06
C GLY A 20 -9.06 -3.99 5.48
N ALA A 21 -8.34 -3.22 4.67
CA ALA A 21 -7.03 -2.66 5.01
C ALA A 21 -7.09 -1.14 5.30
N GLY A 22 -8.30 -0.58 5.37
CA GLY A 22 -8.59 0.84 5.58
C GLY A 22 -8.89 1.20 7.03
N TYR A 23 -8.29 0.51 8.01
CA TYR A 23 -8.37 0.97 9.39
C TYR A 23 -7.47 2.20 9.55
N TRP A 24 -8.13 3.36 9.46
CA TRP A 24 -7.76 4.63 10.07
C TRP A 24 -6.57 5.40 9.48
N TRP A 25 -6.70 5.93 8.26
CA TRP A 25 -6.20 7.29 7.93
C TRP A 25 -7.11 7.91 6.86
N GLY A 26 -7.86 8.94 7.25
CA GLY A 26 -8.97 9.50 6.46
C GLY A 26 -8.54 10.10 5.11
N ALA A 27 -9.08 9.53 4.04
CA ALA A 27 -9.28 10.23 2.78
C ALA A 27 -10.43 11.24 2.96
N GLY A 28 -10.20 12.49 2.53
CA GLY A 28 -11.29 13.41 2.24
C GLY A 28 -12.13 12.85 1.09
N GLN A 29 -13.23 12.19 1.41
CA GLN A 29 -14.27 11.84 0.45
C GLN A 29 -15.08 13.10 0.12
N GLN A 30 -14.92 13.64 -1.08
CA GLN A 30 -15.89 14.55 -1.67
C GLN A 30 -17.15 13.75 -2.01
N ALA A 31 -18.17 13.86 -1.17
CA ALA A 31 -19.51 13.42 -1.50
C ALA A 31 -20.14 14.43 -2.46
N THR A 32 -20.24 14.08 -3.75
CA THR A 32 -21.14 14.76 -4.68
C THR A 32 -22.57 14.43 -4.29
N ARG A 33 -23.27 15.34 -3.62
CA ARG A 33 -24.73 15.35 -3.57
C ARG A 33 -25.23 16.35 -4.62
N ALA A 34 -26.11 15.84 -5.47
CA ALA A 34 -26.91 16.61 -6.40
C ALA A 34 -27.87 17.51 -5.61
N ASP A 35 -27.47 18.76 -5.41
CA ASP A 35 -28.42 19.85 -5.34
C ASP A 35 -27.73 21.14 -5.75
N GLY A 36 -28.26 21.77 -6.80
CA GLY A 36 -27.68 22.91 -7.48
C GLY A 36 -27.72 24.16 -6.61
N LYS A 37 -26.71 24.37 -5.78
CA LYS A 37 -26.28 25.69 -5.32
C LYS A 37 -24.76 25.78 -5.35
N GLU A 38 -24.29 26.42 -6.39
CA GLU A 38 -22.91 26.82 -6.60
C GLU A 38 -22.49 27.80 -5.49
N ARG A 39 -21.79 27.29 -4.47
CA ARG A 39 -20.90 28.12 -3.65
C ARG A 39 -19.49 27.83 -4.12
N VAL A 40 -18.94 28.76 -4.88
CA VAL A 40 -17.52 28.81 -5.22
C VAL A 40 -16.73 28.89 -3.90
N MET A 41 -16.28 27.74 -3.42
CA MET A 41 -15.25 27.62 -2.38
C MET A 41 -14.02 27.01 -3.01
N SER A 42 -13.39 27.78 -3.91
CA SER A 42 -12.01 27.58 -4.29
C SER A 42 -11.10 28.09 -3.16
N ALA A 43 -10.97 27.31 -2.09
CA ALA A 43 -9.91 27.47 -1.11
C ALA A 43 -8.97 26.25 -1.20
N ARG A 44 -7.90 26.51 -1.94
CA ARG A 44 -6.73 25.68 -2.18
C ARG A 44 -6.29 24.95 -0.90
N ALA A 45 -6.26 23.63 -0.95
CA ALA A 45 -5.69 22.76 0.07
C ALA A 45 -4.16 22.91 0.15
N ARG A 46 -3.70 24.02 0.76
CA ARG A 46 -2.46 24.05 1.53
C ARG A 46 -2.89 24.44 2.93
N GLY A 47 -2.67 23.56 3.89
CA GLY A 47 -2.89 23.90 5.29
C GLY A 47 -2.00 25.09 5.63
N GLU A 48 -2.58 26.28 5.67
CA GLU A 48 -2.03 27.37 6.46
C GLU A 48 -2.07 26.89 7.91
N VAL A 49 -0.94 26.35 8.35
CA VAL A 49 -0.64 26.23 9.77
C VAL A 49 -0.67 27.64 10.30
N ASP A 50 -1.58 27.93 11.23
CA ASP A 50 -1.51 29.18 11.98
C ASP A 50 -0.17 29.20 12.73
N VAL A 51 0.80 29.90 12.15
CA VAL A 51 2.17 30.03 12.66
C VAL A 51 2.23 30.79 13.98
N ASN A 52 1.10 31.39 14.43
CA ASN A 52 1.02 32.18 15.65
C ASN A 52 0.40 31.43 16.83
N ALA A 53 -0.09 30.20 16.65
CA ALA A 53 -0.56 29.40 17.77
C ALA A 53 0.63 28.98 18.66
N PRO A 54 0.54 29.10 20.01
CA PRO A 54 1.65 28.80 20.90
C PRO A 54 2.18 27.38 20.68
N ARG A 55 3.48 27.28 20.42
CA ARG A 55 4.19 26.00 20.33
C ARG A 55 4.37 25.46 21.75
N ARG A 56 3.82 24.28 22.02
CA ARG A 56 3.99 23.62 23.32
C ARG A 56 5.35 22.92 23.39
N SER A 57 5.88 22.73 24.59
CA SER A 57 7.07 21.89 24.75
C SER A 57 6.74 20.43 24.37
N PRO A 58 7.70 19.64 23.85
CA PRO A 58 7.44 18.25 23.48
C PRO A 58 6.95 17.40 24.66
N VAL A 59 7.45 17.68 25.86
CA VAL A 59 7.04 17.02 27.11
C VAL A 59 5.59 17.34 27.46
N ASP A 60 5.17 18.60 27.31
CA ASP A 60 3.78 18.99 27.57
C ASP A 60 2.82 18.36 26.58
N VAL A 61 3.18 18.32 25.30
CA VAL A 61 2.39 17.63 24.26
C VAL A 61 2.18 16.16 24.61
N VAL A 62 3.25 15.46 25.03
CA VAL A 62 3.16 14.06 25.46
C VAL A 62 2.23 13.94 26.67
N ARG A 63 2.44 14.75 27.72
CA ARG A 63 1.63 14.67 28.96
C ARG A 63 0.16 14.98 28.73
N GLU A 64 -0.16 16.01 27.96
CA GLU A 64 -1.54 16.39 27.63
C GLU A 64 -2.21 15.33 26.75
N THR A 65 -1.47 14.71 25.83
CA THR A 65 -1.98 13.59 25.02
C THR A 65 -2.29 12.36 25.89
N ILE A 66 -1.41 12.01 26.83
CA ILE A 66 -1.63 10.92 27.79
C ILE A 66 -2.89 11.19 28.63
N LYS A 67 -3.13 12.45 29.01
CA LYS A 67 -4.34 12.89 29.74
C LYS A 67 -5.60 12.94 28.86
N GLY A 68 -5.48 12.71 27.55
CA GLY A 68 -6.58 12.82 26.59
C GLY A 68 -7.04 14.26 26.33
N SER A 69 -6.21 15.25 26.67
CA SER A 69 -6.53 16.68 26.53
C SER A 69 -6.27 17.22 25.12
N LEU A 70 -5.53 16.47 24.29
CA LEU A 70 -5.28 16.80 22.89
C LEU A 70 -5.94 15.76 21.99
N ASP A 71 -6.70 16.24 21.00
CA ASP A 71 -7.16 15.38 19.91
C ASP A 71 -6.04 15.08 18.92
N ASP A 72 -6.26 14.11 18.03
CA ASP A 72 -5.24 13.65 17.08
C ASP A 72 -4.81 14.74 16.09
N ARG A 73 -5.69 15.70 15.78
CA ARG A 73 -5.38 16.79 14.85
C ARG A 73 -4.39 17.76 15.49
N GLU A 74 -4.64 18.12 16.75
CA GLU A 74 -3.79 19.01 17.51
C GLU A 74 -2.44 18.35 17.87
N GLN A 75 -2.44 17.05 18.17
CA GLN A 75 -1.21 16.27 18.33
C GLN A 75 -0.32 16.38 17.09
N TRP A 76 -0.87 16.11 15.90
CA TRP A 76 -0.13 16.23 14.64
C TRP A 76 0.37 17.64 14.36
N ARG A 77 -0.45 18.66 14.66
CA ARG A 77 -0.06 20.06 14.46
C ARG A 77 1.20 20.40 15.25
N GLN A 78 1.27 19.96 16.50
CA GLN A 78 2.43 20.20 17.37
C GLN A 78 3.64 19.37 16.91
N ILE A 79 3.45 18.06 16.71
CA ILE A 79 4.52 17.11 16.39
C ILE A 79 5.22 17.46 15.07
N ARG A 80 4.48 17.91 14.05
CA ARG A 80 5.08 18.35 12.77
C ARG A 80 6.08 19.50 12.93
N GLY A 81 5.96 20.30 13.98
CA GLY A 81 6.89 21.38 14.28
C GLY A 81 8.20 20.90 14.91
N PHE A 82 8.23 19.70 15.49
CA PHE A 82 9.36 19.24 16.29
C PHE A 82 10.63 19.05 15.45
N SER A 83 11.77 19.44 16.02
CA SER A 83 13.12 19.06 15.63
C SER A 83 13.40 17.61 16.05
N GLU A 84 14.52 17.06 15.58
CA GLU A 84 14.92 15.70 15.95
C GLU A 84 15.11 15.54 17.46
N ASP A 85 15.78 16.50 18.11
CA ASP A 85 16.03 16.49 19.56
C ASP A 85 14.72 16.55 20.36
N GLU A 86 13.75 17.32 19.88
CA GLU A 86 12.43 17.43 20.48
C GLU A 86 11.63 16.13 20.34
N VAL A 87 11.71 15.46 19.18
CA VAL A 87 11.11 14.13 18.98
C VAL A 87 11.75 13.10 19.91
N LYS A 88 13.09 13.07 19.99
CA LYS A 88 13.83 12.19 20.90
C LYS A 88 13.45 12.44 22.37
N ALA A 89 13.29 13.71 22.76
CA ALA A 89 12.84 14.08 24.10
C ALA A 89 11.40 13.62 24.39
N ALA A 90 10.48 13.77 23.43
CA ALA A 90 9.11 13.29 23.55
C ALA A 90 9.05 11.75 23.68
N ILE A 91 9.81 11.03 22.86
CA ILE A 91 9.92 9.56 22.95
C ILE A 91 10.49 9.15 24.30
N LYS A 92 11.51 9.86 24.81
CA LYS A 92 12.06 9.60 26.15
C LYS A 92 11.02 9.81 27.26
N GLU A 93 10.18 10.85 27.16
CA GLU A 93 9.11 11.13 28.14
C GLU A 93 8.01 10.05 28.15
N LEU A 94 7.71 9.45 26.99
CA LEU A 94 6.78 8.32 26.92
C LEU A 94 7.23 7.11 27.75
N GLY A 95 8.53 7.00 28.03
CA GLY A 95 9.09 6.01 28.95
C GLY A 95 9.26 4.63 28.32
N SER A 96 8.89 3.57 29.05
CA SER A 96 9.14 2.21 28.60
C SER A 96 8.23 1.78 27.43
N PRO A 97 8.66 0.83 26.58
CA PRO A 97 7.84 0.28 25.49
C PRO A 97 6.47 -0.23 25.95
N SER A 98 6.41 -0.84 27.14
CA SER A 98 5.16 -1.32 27.73
C SER A 98 4.16 -0.20 28.00
N ARG A 99 4.64 0.99 28.38
CA ARG A 99 3.81 2.18 28.57
C ARG A 99 3.39 2.78 27.23
N MET A 100 4.27 2.80 26.24
CA MET A 100 3.92 3.24 24.88
C MET A 100 2.82 2.37 24.25
N MET A 101 2.84 1.05 24.51
CA MET A 101 1.81 0.14 24.02
C MET A 101 0.44 0.31 24.68
N SER A 102 0.36 0.90 25.87
CA SER A 102 -0.91 1.16 26.57
C SER A 102 -1.50 2.54 26.29
N LEU A 103 -0.73 3.42 25.66
CA LEU A 103 -1.21 4.71 25.18
C LEU A 103 -2.00 4.53 23.88
N ARG A 104 -2.93 5.46 23.60
CA ARG A 104 -3.66 5.47 22.32
C ARG A 104 -2.65 5.26 21.20
N HIS A 105 -2.86 4.21 20.39
CA HIS A 105 -1.91 3.64 19.44
C HIS A 105 -1.36 4.62 18.38
N SER A 106 -1.77 5.88 18.40
CA SER A 106 -1.33 6.93 17.49
C SER A 106 -0.05 7.65 17.94
N LEU A 107 0.11 8.02 19.23
CA LEU A 107 1.17 8.98 19.61
C LEU A 107 2.60 8.50 19.35
N PRO A 108 3.03 7.28 19.76
CA PRO A 108 4.35 6.76 19.40
C PRO A 108 4.54 6.72 17.88
N ALA A 109 3.53 6.27 17.13
CA ALA A 109 3.58 6.23 15.67
C ALA A 109 3.72 7.62 15.04
N MET A 110 3.04 8.64 15.57
CA MET A 110 3.20 10.02 15.11
C MET A 110 4.63 10.54 15.31
N LEU A 111 5.24 10.24 16.46
CA LEU A 111 6.60 10.65 16.77
C LEU A 111 7.63 9.93 15.89
N PHE A 112 7.48 8.61 15.69
CA PHE A 112 8.36 7.86 14.78
C PHE A 112 8.17 8.26 13.31
N TYR A 113 6.95 8.59 12.88
CA TYR A 113 6.70 9.19 11.57
C TYR A 113 7.48 10.49 11.42
N ARG A 114 7.36 11.39 12.42
CA ARG A 114 8.04 12.68 12.39
C ARG A 114 9.56 12.52 12.42
N TRP A 115 10.08 11.60 13.22
CA TRP A 115 11.51 11.31 13.23
C TRP A 115 11.95 10.83 11.87
N ALA A 116 11.20 9.93 11.24
CA ALA A 116 11.54 9.41 9.92
C ALA A 116 11.39 10.46 8.80
N GLU A 117 10.56 11.49 8.98
CA GLU A 117 10.57 12.66 8.09
C GLU A 117 11.87 13.50 8.20
N ILE A 118 12.64 13.35 9.28
CA ILE A 118 13.88 14.09 9.52
C ILE A 118 15.10 13.20 9.21
N ASP A 119 15.17 12.02 9.83
CA ASP A 119 16.21 11.02 9.66
C ASP A 119 15.56 9.61 9.71
N PRO A 120 15.25 9.01 8.54
CA PRO A 120 14.58 7.72 8.48
C PRO A 120 15.45 6.55 8.95
N VAL A 121 16.78 6.63 8.80
CA VAL A 121 17.69 5.57 9.22
C VAL A 121 17.80 5.54 10.74
N ALA A 122 18.03 6.70 11.36
CA ALA A 122 18.10 6.79 12.82
C ALA A 122 16.75 6.41 13.47
N ALA A 123 15.63 6.84 12.89
CA ALA A 123 14.30 6.48 13.35
C ALA A 123 14.07 4.96 13.29
N ASN A 124 14.48 4.30 12.20
CA ASN A 124 14.36 2.86 12.02
C ASN A 124 15.21 2.07 13.04
N GLU A 125 16.46 2.48 13.27
CA GLU A 125 17.33 1.83 14.25
C GLU A 125 16.84 2.01 15.69
N ALA A 126 16.35 3.22 16.03
CA ALA A 126 15.75 3.47 17.33
C ALA A 126 14.48 2.64 17.55
N ALA A 127 13.63 2.53 16.52
CA ALA A 127 12.44 1.71 16.48
C ALA A 127 12.74 0.22 16.77
N LYS A 128 13.67 -0.37 16.01
CA LYS A 128 14.10 -1.76 16.18
C LYS A 128 14.58 -2.04 17.61
N LYS A 129 15.44 -1.16 18.12
CA LYS A 129 16.00 -1.30 19.48
C LYS A 129 14.94 -1.23 20.56
N MET A 130 13.97 -0.33 20.40
CA MET A 130 12.96 -0.07 21.42
C MET A 130 11.84 -1.12 21.41
N PHE A 131 11.55 -1.74 20.25
CA PHE A 131 10.42 -2.65 20.12
C PHE A 131 10.75 -3.91 19.30
N PRO A 132 11.64 -4.78 19.82
CA PRO A 132 12.16 -5.92 19.08
C PRO A 132 11.11 -7.00 18.75
N LYS A 133 9.96 -7.04 19.45
CA LYS A 133 8.99 -8.15 19.36
C LYS A 133 7.60 -7.79 18.83
N ARG A 134 7.16 -6.53 18.93
CA ARG A 134 5.82 -6.07 18.51
C ARG A 134 5.82 -4.56 18.27
N PHE A 135 5.85 -4.15 17.00
CA PHE A 135 5.99 -2.74 16.61
C PHE A 135 5.40 -2.42 15.24
N SER A 136 4.22 -2.96 14.92
CA SER A 136 3.66 -2.79 13.57
C SER A 136 3.28 -1.33 13.27
N GLY A 137 2.78 -0.56 14.23
CA GLY A 137 2.26 0.79 13.99
C GLY A 137 3.36 1.80 13.65
N GLU A 138 4.41 1.81 14.45
CA GLU A 138 5.50 2.76 14.31
C GLU A 138 6.51 2.33 13.24
N ARG A 139 6.71 1.02 13.02
CA ARG A 139 7.42 0.53 11.83
C ARG A 139 6.73 1.04 10.57
N LYS A 140 5.40 0.86 10.48
CA LYS A 140 4.60 1.41 9.38
C LYS A 140 4.81 2.91 9.26
N ALA A 141 4.83 3.63 10.38
CA ALA A 141 5.06 5.06 10.38
C ALA A 141 6.43 5.44 9.78
N VAL A 142 7.51 4.79 10.21
CA VAL A 142 8.87 5.02 9.69
C VAL A 142 8.93 4.73 8.18
N ILE A 143 8.47 3.54 7.77
CA ILE A 143 8.51 3.11 6.37
C ILE A 143 7.64 4.03 5.50
N THR A 144 6.47 4.45 5.98
CA THR A 144 5.59 5.39 5.27
C THR A 144 6.29 6.72 5.03
N ALA A 145 6.89 7.31 6.07
CA ALA A 145 7.60 8.57 5.95
C ALA A 145 8.79 8.45 4.98
N TRP A 146 9.51 7.33 5.04
CA TRP A 146 10.64 7.05 4.17
C TRP A 146 10.23 6.95 2.69
N ILE A 147 9.16 6.20 2.39
CA ILE A 147 8.61 6.06 1.03
C ILE A 147 8.14 7.42 0.49
N LYS A 148 7.51 8.25 1.33
CA LYS A 148 7.02 9.59 0.96
C LYS A 148 8.15 10.55 0.55
N GLN A 149 9.39 10.27 0.96
CA GLN A 149 10.59 11.04 0.59
C GLN A 149 11.37 10.42 -0.57
N ASP A 150 10.70 9.64 -1.42
CA ASP A 150 11.31 8.88 -2.53
C ASP A 150 12.37 7.86 -2.05
N GLY A 151 12.40 7.54 -0.76
CA GLY A 151 13.31 6.57 -0.14
C GLY A 151 12.85 5.12 -0.22
N GLY A 152 11.92 4.79 -1.13
CA GLY A 152 11.29 3.46 -1.20
C GLY A 152 12.28 2.30 -1.38
N ALA A 153 13.31 2.48 -2.21
CA ALA A 153 14.35 1.47 -2.42
C ALA A 153 15.18 1.23 -1.14
N ALA A 154 15.54 2.31 -0.44
CA ALA A 154 16.26 2.21 0.83
C ALA A 154 15.41 1.57 1.93
N ALA A 155 14.11 1.89 1.98
CA ALA A 155 13.17 1.28 2.91
C ALA A 155 13.00 -0.22 2.63
N TRP A 156 12.91 -0.62 1.36
CA TRP A 156 12.87 -2.03 0.96
C TRP A 156 14.15 -2.76 1.34
N TYR A 157 15.31 -2.21 0.98
CA TYR A 157 16.61 -2.77 1.32
C TYR A 157 16.79 -2.95 2.84
N ALA A 158 16.39 -1.95 3.65
CA ALA A 158 16.50 -2.02 5.11
C ALA A 158 15.65 -3.11 5.75
N VAL A 159 14.61 -3.58 5.05
CA VAL A 159 13.71 -4.67 5.49
C VAL A 159 14.15 -6.02 4.95
N ASN A 160 14.55 -6.09 3.67
CA ASN A 160 14.89 -7.34 2.99
C ASN A 160 16.36 -7.79 3.22
N HIS A 161 17.28 -6.83 3.37
CA HIS A 161 18.74 -7.07 3.43
C HIS A 161 19.37 -6.58 4.74
N GLY A 162 18.57 -6.20 5.73
CA GLY A 162 19.03 -5.84 7.07
C GLY A 162 19.56 -7.08 7.83
N GLU A 163 20.71 -7.60 7.41
CA GLU A 163 21.31 -8.84 7.89
C GLU A 163 21.98 -8.71 9.30
N THR A 164 21.89 -9.82 10.05
CA THR A 164 22.97 -10.50 10.79
C THR A 164 23.55 -10.00 12.12
N THR A 165 23.04 -8.95 12.77
CA THR A 165 23.39 -8.71 14.20
C THR A 165 22.19 -8.88 15.12
N SER A 166 21.85 -10.15 15.42
CA SER A 166 20.96 -10.54 16.53
C SER A 166 19.78 -9.58 16.79
N GLY A 167 18.99 -9.29 15.75
CA GLY A 167 17.92 -8.29 15.84
C GLY A 167 17.38 -7.78 14.51
N GLY A 168 17.50 -8.54 13.41
CA GLY A 168 16.60 -8.34 12.27
C GLY A 168 15.16 -8.32 12.81
N TRP A 169 14.23 -7.61 12.15
CA TRP A 169 12.84 -7.59 12.60
C TRP A 169 12.38 -9.05 12.73
N ASP A 170 12.29 -9.58 13.96
CA ASP A 170 12.07 -11.01 14.27
C ASP A 170 10.61 -11.40 14.01
N CYS A 171 10.06 -10.82 12.96
CA CYS A 171 8.66 -10.70 12.64
C CYS A 171 8.53 -11.26 11.24
N SER A 172 8.09 -12.51 11.16
CA SER A 172 7.51 -13.27 10.04
C SER A 172 7.40 -12.58 8.66
N LEU A 173 7.40 -13.39 7.58
CA LEU A 173 7.05 -13.10 6.17
C LEU A 173 5.97 -12.00 5.92
N SER A 174 5.12 -11.72 6.91
CA SER A 174 4.22 -10.57 6.96
C SER A 174 4.87 -9.20 6.73
N VAL A 175 6.12 -8.97 7.14
CA VAL A 175 6.73 -7.63 7.07
C VAL A 175 7.09 -7.25 5.65
N GLU A 176 7.81 -8.11 4.93
CA GLU A 176 8.14 -7.88 3.52
C GLU A 176 6.86 -7.69 2.70
N THR A 177 5.84 -8.52 2.95
CA THR A 177 4.52 -8.40 2.32
C THR A 177 3.88 -7.04 2.58
N GLU A 178 3.91 -6.58 3.84
CA GLU A 178 3.37 -5.29 4.27
C GLU A 178 4.10 -4.11 3.63
N VAL A 179 5.43 -4.14 3.56
CA VAL A 179 6.22 -3.10 2.89
C VAL A 179 5.97 -3.08 1.40
N ALA A 180 5.88 -4.25 0.77
CA ALA A 180 5.55 -4.34 -0.64
C ALA A 180 4.16 -3.76 -0.91
N ASP A 181 3.17 -4.02 -0.05
CA ASP A 181 1.84 -3.42 -0.16
C ASP A 181 1.88 -1.90 -0.02
N MET A 182 2.69 -1.37 0.90
CA MET A 182 2.88 0.09 1.08
C MET A 182 3.56 0.74 -0.12
N LEU A 183 4.56 0.09 -0.71
CA LEU A 183 5.24 0.54 -1.94
C LEU A 183 4.28 0.49 -3.13
N VAL A 184 3.51 -0.58 -3.30
CA VAL A 184 2.50 -0.66 -4.37
C VAL A 184 1.42 0.42 -4.18
N ALA A 185 1.02 0.69 -2.94
CA ALA A 185 0.06 1.76 -2.64
C ALA A 185 0.61 3.15 -2.99
N SER A 186 1.90 3.44 -2.75
CA SER A 186 2.49 4.73 -3.14
C SER A 186 2.54 4.92 -4.66
N LEU A 187 2.65 3.82 -5.41
CA LEU A 187 2.62 3.82 -6.87
C LEU A 187 1.20 3.89 -7.46
N SER A 188 0.14 3.85 -6.65
CA SER A 188 -1.25 3.69 -7.12
C SER A 188 -1.79 4.85 -7.97
N ASN A 189 -1.26 6.06 -7.78
CA ASN A 189 -1.67 7.26 -8.53
C ASN A 189 -0.94 7.42 -9.87
N LEU A 190 0.08 6.61 -10.13
CA LEU A 190 0.83 6.64 -11.38
C LEU A 190 0.08 5.89 -12.49
N ASP A 191 0.31 6.27 -13.74
CA ASP A 191 -0.02 5.39 -14.87
C ASP A 191 0.84 4.12 -14.86
N ASP A 192 0.43 3.10 -15.60
CA ASP A 192 1.10 1.79 -15.57
C ASP A 192 2.55 1.87 -16.06
N ALA A 193 2.87 2.71 -17.05
CA ALA A 193 4.24 2.86 -17.53
C ALA A 193 5.14 3.53 -16.49
N SER A 194 4.64 4.55 -15.81
CA SER A 194 5.33 5.23 -14.72
C SER A 194 5.52 4.32 -13.50
N ALA A 195 4.49 3.55 -13.13
CA ALA A 195 4.56 2.60 -12.01
C ALA A 195 5.55 1.46 -12.30
N PHE A 196 5.49 0.86 -13.48
CA PHE A 196 6.40 -0.20 -13.90
C PHE A 196 7.84 0.28 -14.11
N LYS A 197 8.07 1.55 -14.42
CA LYS A 197 9.43 2.11 -14.43
C LYS A 197 10.03 2.24 -13.03
N GLN A 198 9.19 2.42 -12.01
CA GLN A 198 9.62 2.60 -10.62
C GLN A 198 9.75 1.27 -9.87
N ALA A 199 8.94 0.26 -10.17
CA ALA A 199 8.93 -1.01 -9.43
C ALA A 199 10.26 -1.80 -9.49
N PRO A 200 10.93 -1.98 -10.65
CA PRO A 200 12.22 -2.69 -10.72
C PRO A 200 13.38 -1.96 -10.06
N ARG A 201 13.24 -0.65 -9.76
CA ARG A 201 14.26 0.09 -9.00
C ARG A 201 14.21 -0.22 -7.50
N LEU A 202 13.25 -1.06 -7.09
CA LEU A 202 13.01 -1.41 -5.70
C LEU A 202 13.54 -2.80 -5.36
N ASP A 203 13.96 -3.65 -6.32
CA ASP A 203 14.52 -4.99 -6.03
C ASP A 203 15.24 -5.59 -7.26
N GLU A 204 16.34 -6.32 -7.04
CA GLU A 204 16.99 -7.15 -8.07
C GLU A 204 16.50 -8.60 -7.97
N GLU A 205 16.02 -9.16 -9.09
CA GLU A 205 15.62 -10.57 -9.30
C GLU A 205 14.47 -11.08 -8.39
N ASP A 206 13.32 -11.41 -8.99
CA ASP A 206 12.11 -11.97 -8.33
C ASP A 206 11.31 -11.04 -7.39
N SER A 207 11.12 -9.79 -7.79
CA SER A 207 10.49 -8.79 -6.91
C SER A 207 9.02 -9.07 -6.59
N MET A 208 8.77 -9.36 -5.32
CA MET A 208 7.43 -9.39 -4.73
C MET A 208 6.66 -8.08 -5.01
N ILE A 209 7.38 -6.95 -5.13
CA ILE A 209 6.79 -5.64 -5.47
C ILE A 209 6.22 -5.64 -6.90
N ALA A 210 6.97 -6.12 -7.89
CA ALA A 210 6.49 -6.22 -9.27
C ALA A 210 5.29 -7.15 -9.38
N VAL A 211 5.35 -8.33 -8.72
CA VAL A 211 4.24 -9.29 -8.71
C VAL A 211 2.98 -8.65 -8.11
N LYS A 212 3.08 -8.06 -6.91
CA LYS A 212 1.95 -7.38 -6.26
C LYS A 212 1.42 -6.20 -7.08
N LEU A 213 2.31 -5.41 -7.69
CA LEU A 213 1.91 -4.32 -8.57
C LEU A 213 1.10 -4.84 -9.76
N CYS A 214 1.58 -5.89 -10.42
CA CYS A 214 0.88 -6.56 -11.51
C CYS A 214 -0.49 -7.09 -11.07
N GLU A 215 -0.60 -7.72 -9.89
CA GLU A 215 -1.87 -8.21 -9.35
C GLU A 215 -2.88 -7.07 -9.11
N VAL A 216 -2.46 -5.98 -8.47
CA VAL A 216 -3.33 -4.84 -8.17
C VAL A 216 -3.80 -4.15 -9.45
N ARG A 217 -2.93 -4.03 -10.45
CA ARG A 217 -3.21 -3.36 -11.72
C ARG A 217 -4.00 -4.22 -12.69
N ALA A 218 -3.75 -5.53 -12.71
CA ALA A 218 -4.47 -6.50 -13.55
C ALA A 218 -5.99 -6.41 -13.38
N ARG A 219 -6.47 -6.19 -12.14
CA ARG A 219 -7.89 -6.00 -11.83
C ARG A 219 -8.55 -4.87 -12.58
N LYS A 220 -7.82 -3.77 -12.82
CA LYS A 220 -8.31 -2.64 -13.62
C LYS A 220 -8.12 -2.91 -15.11
N ALA A 221 -7.04 -3.60 -15.47
CA ALA A 221 -6.64 -3.83 -16.85
C ALA A 221 -7.57 -4.78 -17.62
N PHE A 222 -8.16 -5.81 -17.00
CA PHE A 222 -8.96 -6.78 -17.77
C PHE A 222 -10.33 -6.27 -18.24
N MET A 223 -10.74 -5.05 -17.86
CA MET A 223 -12.07 -4.49 -18.15
C MET A 223 -12.35 -4.26 -19.64
N THR A 224 -11.35 -3.84 -20.42
CA THR A 224 -11.49 -3.53 -21.86
C THR A 224 -10.32 -4.09 -22.66
N ALA A 225 -10.46 -4.23 -23.97
CA ALA A 225 -9.37 -4.69 -24.82
C ALA A 225 -8.21 -3.68 -24.84
N GLU A 226 -8.55 -2.39 -24.87
CA GLU A 226 -7.62 -1.27 -24.86
C GLU A 226 -6.82 -1.23 -23.55
N SER A 227 -7.48 -1.41 -22.40
CA SER A 227 -6.79 -1.44 -21.10
C SER A 227 -5.88 -2.66 -20.95
N ARG A 228 -6.27 -3.83 -21.48
CA ARG A 228 -5.40 -5.02 -21.52
C ARG A 228 -4.15 -4.76 -22.34
N ALA A 229 -4.32 -4.22 -23.55
CA ALA A 229 -3.21 -3.92 -24.44
C ALA A 229 -2.27 -2.87 -23.84
N ALA A 230 -2.80 -1.79 -23.26
CA ALA A 230 -2.00 -0.74 -22.63
C ALA A 230 -1.20 -1.26 -21.43
N PHE A 231 -1.80 -2.09 -20.59
CA PHE A 231 -1.15 -2.72 -19.44
C PHE A 231 0.02 -3.62 -19.86
N LEU A 232 -0.22 -4.52 -20.81
CA LEU A 232 0.84 -5.41 -21.33
C LEU A 232 1.93 -4.65 -22.07
N ALA A 233 1.57 -3.61 -22.84
CA ALA A 233 2.54 -2.76 -23.53
C ALA A 233 3.40 -1.93 -22.55
N ALA A 234 2.85 -1.53 -21.39
CA ALA A 234 3.61 -0.88 -20.34
C ALA A 234 4.60 -1.86 -19.69
N ALA A 235 4.17 -3.08 -19.37
CA ALA A 235 5.02 -4.11 -18.77
C ALA A 235 6.13 -4.58 -19.73
N ALA A 236 5.85 -4.62 -21.05
CA ALA A 236 6.83 -5.00 -22.08
C ALA A 236 8.02 -4.05 -22.24
N LYS A 237 7.97 -2.86 -21.62
CA LYS A 237 9.11 -1.92 -21.58
C LYS A 237 10.20 -2.32 -20.60
N ASP A 238 9.94 -3.32 -19.75
CA ASP A 238 10.91 -3.89 -18.84
C ASP A 238 12.01 -4.66 -19.60
N PRO A 239 13.29 -4.29 -19.48
CA PRO A 239 14.37 -4.92 -20.24
C PRO A 239 14.57 -6.40 -19.92
N ASN A 240 14.19 -6.85 -18.72
CA ASN A 240 14.39 -8.22 -18.26
C ASN A 240 13.18 -9.14 -18.56
N GLY A 241 12.07 -8.58 -19.06
CA GLY A 241 10.86 -9.32 -19.38
C GLY A 241 10.12 -9.91 -18.17
N LEU A 242 10.61 -9.73 -16.95
CA LEU A 242 10.02 -10.25 -15.72
C LEU A 242 8.66 -9.59 -15.47
N LEU A 243 8.59 -8.27 -15.61
CA LEU A 243 7.32 -7.55 -15.44
C LEU A 243 6.28 -8.00 -16.46
N LEU A 244 6.69 -8.27 -17.71
CA LEU A 244 5.77 -8.74 -18.74
C LEU A 244 5.21 -10.12 -18.41
N LYS A 245 6.06 -11.04 -17.94
CA LYS A 245 5.63 -12.37 -17.49
C LYS A 245 4.64 -12.27 -16.33
N SER A 246 4.98 -11.53 -15.27
CA SER A 246 4.09 -11.34 -14.12
C SER A 246 2.80 -10.62 -14.49
N ALA A 247 2.85 -9.61 -15.37
CA ALA A 247 1.67 -8.90 -15.85
C ALA A 247 0.70 -9.84 -16.57
N ARG A 248 1.21 -10.73 -17.45
CA ARG A 248 0.38 -11.73 -18.14
C ARG A 248 -0.26 -12.70 -17.15
N GLU A 249 0.54 -13.27 -16.25
CA GLU A 249 0.06 -14.20 -15.23
C GLU A 249 -1.05 -13.57 -14.38
N SER A 250 -0.82 -12.37 -13.84
CA SER A 250 -1.81 -11.64 -13.04
C SER A 250 -3.05 -11.28 -13.86
N LEU A 251 -2.89 -10.81 -15.10
CA LEU A 251 -4.01 -10.42 -15.96
C LEU A 251 -4.94 -11.60 -16.23
N PHE A 252 -4.39 -12.72 -16.70
CA PHE A 252 -5.19 -13.88 -17.06
C PHE A 252 -5.78 -14.58 -15.84
N ARG A 253 -5.09 -14.59 -14.70
CA ARG A 253 -5.64 -15.08 -13.43
C ARG A 253 -6.85 -14.24 -12.98
N GLU A 254 -6.72 -12.92 -12.94
CA GLU A 254 -7.84 -12.05 -12.52
C GLU A 254 -8.99 -12.07 -13.54
N TRP A 255 -8.70 -12.22 -14.84
CA TRP A 255 -9.74 -12.39 -15.85
C TRP A 255 -10.46 -13.74 -15.70
N ALA A 256 -9.74 -14.84 -15.46
CA ALA A 256 -10.33 -16.16 -15.21
C ALA A 256 -11.23 -16.19 -13.96
N LYS A 257 -10.89 -15.37 -12.96
CA LYS A 257 -11.75 -15.10 -11.79
C LYS A 257 -13.05 -14.39 -12.13
N VAL A 258 -13.29 -13.97 -13.37
CA VAL A 258 -14.59 -13.44 -13.83
C VAL A 258 -15.16 -14.30 -14.95
N ASP A 259 -14.38 -14.59 -15.98
CA ASP A 259 -14.76 -15.36 -17.17
C ASP A 259 -13.56 -16.13 -17.72
N ALA A 260 -13.45 -17.41 -17.33
CA ALA A 260 -12.36 -18.28 -17.75
C ALA A 260 -12.35 -18.55 -19.26
N LYS A 261 -13.52 -18.58 -19.91
CA LYS A 261 -13.62 -18.82 -21.36
C LYS A 261 -13.08 -17.61 -22.14
N ALA A 262 -13.47 -16.40 -21.74
CA ALA A 262 -12.95 -15.18 -22.33
C ALA A 262 -11.44 -15.02 -22.07
N ALA A 263 -10.97 -15.37 -20.87
CA ALA A 263 -9.54 -15.37 -20.55
C ALA A 263 -8.73 -16.32 -21.45
N LEU A 264 -9.23 -17.55 -21.70
CA LEU A 264 -8.61 -18.49 -22.63
C LEU A 264 -8.59 -17.96 -24.06
N ALA A 265 -9.70 -17.39 -24.54
CA ALA A 265 -9.76 -16.80 -25.89
C ALA A 265 -8.74 -15.66 -26.04
N GLY A 266 -8.68 -14.74 -25.07
CA GLY A 266 -7.71 -13.66 -25.06
C GLY A 266 -6.26 -14.14 -24.97
N LEU A 267 -6.00 -15.27 -24.29
CA LEU A 267 -4.67 -15.89 -24.25
C LEU A 267 -4.24 -16.42 -25.62
N MET A 268 -5.17 -17.00 -26.39
CA MET A 268 -4.88 -17.51 -27.74
C MET A 268 -4.53 -16.40 -28.73
N GLU A 269 -5.02 -15.19 -28.51
CA GLU A 269 -4.70 -13.99 -29.31
C GLU A 269 -3.31 -13.42 -28.99
N GLN A 270 -2.67 -13.84 -27.89
CA GLN A 270 -1.34 -13.36 -27.53
C GLN A 270 -0.23 -14.03 -28.35
N SER A 271 0.71 -13.20 -28.81
CA SER A 271 1.96 -13.64 -29.42
C SER A 271 2.98 -14.03 -28.35
N ILE A 272 2.86 -15.25 -27.81
CA ILE A 272 3.72 -15.84 -26.77
C ILE A 272 4.19 -17.24 -27.15
N SER A 273 5.19 -17.77 -26.44
CA SER A 273 5.68 -19.13 -26.68
C SER A 273 4.62 -20.18 -26.35
N GLU A 274 4.75 -21.36 -26.95
CA GLU A 274 3.82 -22.46 -26.71
C GLU A 274 3.92 -22.99 -25.27
N GLU A 275 5.12 -22.96 -24.69
CA GLU A 275 5.34 -23.31 -23.28
C GLU A 275 4.63 -22.33 -22.33
N GLU A 276 4.77 -21.03 -22.56
CA GLU A 276 4.12 -19.98 -21.76
C GLU A 276 2.59 -20.07 -21.89
N ARG A 277 2.10 -20.27 -23.12
CA ARG A 277 0.67 -20.46 -23.39
C ARG A 277 0.11 -21.68 -22.67
N LYS A 278 0.80 -22.82 -22.70
CA LYS A 278 0.39 -24.03 -21.99
C LYS A 278 0.35 -23.81 -20.47
N SER A 279 1.37 -23.16 -19.91
CA SER A 279 1.42 -22.83 -18.47
C SER A 279 0.22 -21.98 -18.06
N LEU A 280 0.01 -20.84 -18.74
CA LEU A 280 -1.09 -19.93 -18.44
C LEU A 280 -2.46 -20.57 -18.67
N SER A 281 -2.61 -21.40 -19.71
CA SER A 281 -3.85 -22.12 -19.96
C SER A 281 -4.18 -23.11 -18.84
N ASN A 282 -3.17 -23.77 -18.27
CA ASN A 282 -3.38 -24.69 -17.13
C ASN A 282 -3.79 -23.91 -15.88
N ASP A 283 -3.20 -22.74 -15.63
CA ASP A 283 -3.56 -21.89 -14.50
C ASP A 283 -5.00 -21.34 -14.63
N ILE A 284 -5.39 -20.87 -15.82
CA ILE A 284 -6.78 -20.42 -16.08
C ILE A 284 -7.78 -21.55 -15.83
N ARG A 285 -7.49 -22.76 -16.32
CA ARG A 285 -8.36 -23.94 -16.11
C ARG A 285 -8.44 -24.35 -14.65
N ARG A 286 -7.35 -24.20 -13.90
CA ARG A 286 -7.34 -24.46 -12.46
C ARG A 286 -8.26 -23.50 -11.72
N GLU A 287 -8.20 -22.20 -12.03
CA GLU A 287 -9.09 -21.18 -11.45
C GLU A 287 -10.58 -21.44 -11.78
N ASP A 288 -10.89 -21.95 -12.97
CA ASP A 288 -12.25 -22.36 -13.34
C ASP A 288 -12.71 -23.61 -12.57
N GLY A 289 -11.83 -24.61 -12.43
CA GLY A 289 -12.08 -25.83 -11.67
C GLY A 289 -12.37 -25.59 -10.19
N PHE A 290 -11.74 -24.59 -9.58
CA PHE A 290 -12.06 -24.16 -8.22
C PHE A 290 -13.47 -23.55 -8.08
N LYS A 291 -14.02 -22.98 -9.15
CA LYS A 291 -15.36 -22.38 -9.16
C LYS A 291 -16.46 -23.37 -9.53
N ASN A 292 -16.14 -24.35 -10.38
CA ASN A 292 -17.03 -25.41 -10.82
C ASN A 292 -16.38 -26.79 -10.57
N PRO A 293 -16.34 -27.25 -9.31
CA PRO A 293 -15.77 -28.57 -8.99
C PRO A 293 -16.53 -29.73 -9.66
N SER A 294 -17.77 -29.51 -10.11
CA SER A 294 -18.59 -30.50 -10.81
C SER A 294 -18.12 -30.88 -12.21
N ILE A 295 -17.10 -30.21 -12.76
CA ILE A 295 -16.54 -30.51 -14.08
C ILE A 295 -15.41 -31.56 -13.99
N PHE A 296 -14.79 -31.74 -12.82
CA PHE A 296 -13.72 -32.72 -12.61
C PHE A 296 -14.21 -34.08 -12.10
N ASP A 297 -15.49 -34.21 -11.75
CA ASP A 297 -16.13 -35.47 -11.36
C ASP A 297 -17.12 -35.94 -12.44
N LYS A 298 -16.62 -36.32 -13.62
CA LYS A 298 -17.29 -37.34 -14.43
C LYS A 298 -16.25 -38.32 -15.01
N PRO A 299 -16.38 -39.62 -14.72
CA PRO A 299 -15.54 -40.66 -15.32
C PRO A 299 -15.76 -40.80 -16.83
#